data_AF-A0A952ZIJ8-F1
#
_entry.id   AF-A0A952ZIJ8-F1
#
_cell.length_a   1.000
_cell.length_b   1.000
_cell.length_c   1.000
_cell.angle_alpha   90.00
_cell.angle_beta   90.00
_cell.angle_gamma   90.00
#
_symmetry.space_group_name_H-M   'P 1'
#
loop_
_entity.id
_entity.type
_entity.pdbx_description
1 polymer ?
#
loop_
_entity_poly.entity_id
_entity_poly.type
_entity_poly.pdbx_seq_one_letter_code
_entity_poly.pdbx_strand_id
1 'polypeptide(L)'
;MFPVKRPRGGIAATVLLAALPAWSQSRLEADRMQLYGGTYSPHCGDQSAPRLVVKADALMVEANHKRMTARNPQAAFSYFGNSPPPNFDVALLGEVRPGVSLEFHVYHDRKGRYAKLDGDPKVRAALGGLVAQAYRHCVAGEAALGAPPQPAARPAVAAPASASGVMPGDLLQQAGFKRAYLHALGSYAREHWLAALDGPQSLTKILRLGGVEYIHGGACEAHDCGDNNVSFLYAAESGTVYAKALVRARPVLLGGPPPVVAAELERVWQSDWRRR
;
A
#
# COMPACT_ATOMS: atom_id res chain seq x y z
N MET A 1 56.42 -39.82 44.22
CA MET A 1 56.80 -38.43 43.86
C MET A 1 57.20 -38.47 42.39
N PHE A 2 56.55 -37.83 41.43
CA PHE A 2 55.85 -36.53 41.38
C PHE A 2 54.53 -36.62 40.58
N PRO A 3 53.52 -35.78 40.86
CA PRO A 3 52.23 -35.81 40.18
C PRO A 3 52.21 -35.04 38.85
N VAL A 4 51.34 -35.54 37.96
CA VAL A 4 50.99 -35.04 36.62
C VAL A 4 50.31 -33.67 36.68
N LYS A 5 50.69 -32.74 35.78
CA LYS A 5 50.00 -31.47 35.52
C LYS A 5 49.65 -31.34 34.04
N ARG A 6 48.34 -31.20 33.73
CA ARG A 6 47.80 -30.71 32.45
C ARG A 6 47.27 -29.28 32.64
N PRO A 7 47.39 -28.42 31.62
CA PRO A 7 46.30 -27.50 31.25
C PRO A 7 46.10 -27.51 29.71
N ARG A 8 44.90 -27.77 29.18
CA ARG A 8 43.77 -26.83 28.94
C ARG A 8 44.16 -25.59 28.14
N GLY A 9 43.97 -25.65 26.82
CA GLY A 9 43.89 -24.50 25.92
C GLY A 9 42.71 -24.68 24.97
N GLY A 10 41.60 -23.97 25.23
CA GLY A 10 40.45 -23.88 24.34
C GLY A 10 40.56 -22.63 23.48
N ILE A 11 40.43 -22.78 22.17
CA ILE A 11 40.38 -21.67 21.20
C ILE A 11 38.91 -21.46 20.85
N ALA A 12 38.37 -20.29 21.21
CA ALA A 12 37.06 -19.82 20.78
C ALA A 12 37.20 -19.13 19.41
N ALA A 13 36.55 -19.65 18.38
CA ALA A 13 36.47 -19.03 17.07
C ALA A 13 35.26 -18.08 17.01
N THR A 14 35.51 -16.79 16.88
CA THR A 14 34.49 -15.75 16.72
C THR A 14 34.14 -15.60 15.24
N VAL A 15 32.92 -15.94 14.85
CA VAL A 15 32.39 -15.70 13.49
C VAL A 15 31.79 -14.30 13.44
N LEU A 16 32.47 -13.37 12.75
CA LEU A 16 31.93 -12.05 12.39
C LEU A 16 31.06 -12.18 11.13
N LEU A 17 29.74 -12.22 11.30
CA LEU A 17 28.78 -12.02 10.21
C LEU A 17 28.65 -10.52 9.92
N ALA A 18 29.23 -10.08 8.80
CA ALA A 18 29.00 -8.76 8.25
C ALA A 18 27.56 -8.67 7.72
N ALA A 19 26.70 -7.93 8.42
CA ALA A 19 25.38 -7.55 7.91
C ALA A 19 25.55 -6.43 6.87
N LEU A 20 25.44 -6.79 5.59
CA LEU A 20 25.26 -5.77 4.54
C LEU A 20 23.89 -5.11 4.73
N PRO A 21 23.79 -3.78 4.71
CA PRO A 21 22.50 -3.12 4.75
C PRO A 21 21.76 -3.44 3.45
N ALA A 22 20.70 -4.23 3.56
CA ALA A 22 19.73 -4.38 2.49
C ALA A 22 18.98 -3.04 2.35
N TRP A 23 19.58 -2.09 1.62
CA TRP A 23 18.88 -0.92 1.14
C TRP A 23 17.77 -1.43 0.22
N SER A 24 16.53 -1.37 0.70
CA SER A 24 15.35 -1.68 -0.09
C SER A 24 15.33 -0.73 -1.29
N GLN A 25 15.82 -1.19 -2.43
CA GLN A 25 15.60 -0.49 -3.69
C GLN A 25 14.10 -0.57 -3.96
N SER A 26 13.40 0.54 -3.81
CA SER A 26 11.98 0.65 -4.15
C SER A 26 11.83 0.30 -5.63
N ARG A 27 11.32 -0.90 -5.90
CA ARG A 27 11.01 -1.41 -7.23
C ARG A 27 9.51 -1.54 -7.35
N LEU A 28 9.01 -1.35 -8.58
CA LEU A 28 7.66 -1.71 -8.92
C LEU A 28 7.50 -3.23 -8.76
N GLU A 29 6.53 -3.65 -7.95
CA GLU A 29 6.28 -5.06 -7.66
C GLU A 29 5.94 -5.86 -8.92
N ALA A 30 6.21 -7.17 -8.91
CA ALA A 30 6.02 -8.04 -10.07
C ALA A 30 4.60 -7.98 -10.66
N ASP A 31 3.58 -7.97 -9.80
CA ASP A 31 2.17 -7.88 -10.22
C ASP A 31 1.86 -6.55 -10.91
N ARG A 32 2.49 -5.46 -10.46
CA ARG A 32 2.36 -4.13 -11.04
C ARG A 32 3.10 -4.03 -12.37
N MET A 33 4.22 -4.72 -12.49
CA MET A 33 4.95 -4.87 -13.75
C MET A 33 4.18 -5.71 -14.77
N GLN A 34 3.51 -6.76 -14.34
CA GLN A 34 2.64 -7.56 -15.21
C GLN A 34 1.48 -6.73 -15.76
N LEU A 35 0.91 -5.87 -14.91
CA LEU A 35 -0.15 -4.97 -15.34
C LEU A 35 0.44 -3.83 -16.19
N TYR A 36 1.21 -2.92 -15.61
CA TYR A 36 1.51 -1.61 -16.22
C TYR A 36 2.89 -1.51 -16.88
N GLY A 37 3.68 -2.57 -16.85
CA GLY A 37 5.00 -2.61 -17.47
C GLY A 37 4.95 -2.53 -19.00
N GLY A 38 6.06 -2.13 -19.60
CA GLY A 38 6.23 -2.13 -21.05
C GLY A 38 6.36 -0.73 -21.66
N THR A 39 6.08 -0.64 -22.95
CA THR A 39 6.27 0.60 -23.73
C THR A 39 4.91 1.21 -24.06
N TYR A 40 4.81 2.53 -23.96
CA TYR A 40 3.67 3.31 -24.40
C TYR A 40 4.11 4.31 -25.48
N SER A 41 3.34 4.47 -26.55
CA SER A 41 3.62 5.42 -27.62
C SER A 41 2.32 5.87 -28.30
N PRO A 42 2.25 7.11 -28.83
CA PRO A 42 1.18 7.49 -29.75
C PRO A 42 1.21 6.67 -31.06
N HIS A 43 2.38 6.17 -31.46
CA HIS A 43 2.58 5.39 -32.68
C HIS A 43 3.47 4.17 -32.41
N CYS A 44 2.88 3.09 -31.90
CA CYS A 44 3.62 1.88 -31.49
C CYS A 44 4.43 1.21 -32.61
N GLY A 45 4.07 1.40 -33.88
CA GLY A 45 4.81 0.89 -35.03
C GLY A 45 5.99 1.77 -35.47
N ASP A 46 6.12 2.98 -34.93
CA ASP A 46 7.16 3.95 -35.30
C ASP A 46 8.26 3.97 -34.24
N GLN A 47 9.51 3.83 -34.68
CA GLN A 47 10.68 3.88 -33.80
C GLN A 47 11.18 5.29 -33.51
N SER A 48 10.79 6.26 -34.33
CA SER A 48 11.10 7.67 -34.13
C SER A 48 10.07 8.38 -33.24
N ALA A 49 8.89 7.77 -33.04
CA ALA A 49 7.86 8.32 -32.20
C ALA A 49 8.29 8.38 -30.72
N PRO A 50 7.82 9.38 -29.96
CA PRO A 50 8.00 9.45 -28.52
C PRO A 50 7.52 8.18 -27.80
N ARG A 51 8.24 7.76 -26.76
CA ARG A 51 7.96 6.56 -25.99
C ARG A 51 8.04 6.82 -24.50
N LEU A 52 7.10 6.24 -23.76
CA LEU A 52 7.21 6.05 -22.32
C LEU A 52 7.56 4.59 -22.06
N VAL A 53 8.51 4.33 -21.18
CA VAL A 53 8.90 2.96 -20.82
C VAL A 53 8.76 2.79 -19.32
N VAL A 54 7.99 1.78 -18.92
CA VAL A 54 7.77 1.38 -17.53
C VAL A 54 8.57 0.12 -17.26
N LYS A 55 9.56 0.22 -16.37
CA LYS A 55 10.39 -0.89 -15.89
C LYS A 55 10.25 -1.02 -14.37
N ALA A 56 10.69 -2.17 -13.85
CA ALA A 56 10.60 -2.47 -12.42
C ALA A 56 11.39 -1.46 -11.57
N ASP A 57 12.45 -0.88 -12.12
CA ASP A 57 13.37 0.01 -11.41
C ASP A 57 13.40 1.44 -11.98
N ALA A 58 12.66 1.71 -13.07
CA ALA A 58 12.70 3.00 -13.73
C ALA A 58 11.44 3.35 -14.53
N LEU A 59 11.11 4.65 -14.56
CA LEU A 59 10.21 5.26 -15.54
C LEU A 59 11.03 6.08 -16.53
N MET A 60 10.78 5.95 -17.82
CA MET A 60 11.60 6.59 -18.84
C MET A 60 10.74 7.30 -19.88
N VAL A 61 11.15 8.50 -20.29
CA VAL A 61 10.61 9.21 -21.45
C VAL A 61 11.70 9.30 -22.50
N GLU A 62 11.41 8.84 -23.71
CA GLU A 62 12.32 8.85 -24.86
C GLU A 62 11.67 9.64 -25.99
N ALA A 63 12.29 10.74 -26.42
CA ALA A 63 11.80 11.54 -27.53
C ALA A 63 12.94 12.37 -28.12
N ASN A 64 12.99 12.53 -29.44
CA ASN A 64 13.97 13.39 -30.13
C ASN A 64 15.43 13.12 -29.71
N HIS A 65 15.81 11.84 -29.60
CA HIS A 65 17.12 11.37 -29.11
C HIS A 65 17.48 11.79 -27.67
N LYS A 66 16.54 12.37 -26.93
CA LYS A 66 16.69 12.69 -25.51
C LYS A 66 15.96 11.64 -24.68
N ARG A 67 16.55 11.32 -23.54
CA ARG A 67 16.01 10.38 -22.57
C ARG A 67 15.98 11.01 -21.19
N MET A 68 14.81 11.00 -20.56
CA MET A 68 14.64 11.30 -19.15
C MET A 68 14.39 9.99 -18.41
N THR A 69 15.07 9.78 -17.28
CA THR A 69 14.92 8.58 -16.48
C THR A 69 14.66 8.96 -15.04
N ALA A 70 13.58 8.43 -14.50
CA ALA A 70 13.22 8.54 -13.10
C ALA A 70 13.40 7.17 -12.42
N ARG A 71 13.91 7.20 -11.19
CA ARG A 71 14.23 6.03 -10.36
C ARG A 71 13.19 5.85 -9.26
N ASN A 72 13.28 4.76 -8.52
CA ASN A 72 12.40 4.45 -7.39
C ASN A 72 10.91 4.44 -7.78
N PRO A 73 10.51 3.70 -8.84
CA PRO A 73 9.15 3.74 -9.33
C PRO A 73 8.16 3.23 -8.28
N GLN A 74 7.05 3.96 -8.12
CA GLN A 74 5.98 3.65 -7.17
C GLN A 74 4.62 3.76 -7.88
N ALA A 75 3.66 2.94 -7.46
CA ALA A 75 2.29 2.99 -7.95
C ALA A 75 1.37 3.67 -6.93
N ALA A 76 0.66 4.71 -7.35
CA ALA A 76 -0.32 5.44 -6.54
C ALA A 76 -1.72 5.33 -7.18
N PHE A 77 -2.53 4.41 -6.67
CA PHE A 77 -3.90 4.17 -7.14
C PHE A 77 -4.89 5.27 -6.73
N SER A 78 -4.56 6.01 -5.66
CA SER A 78 -5.40 7.08 -5.10
C SER A 78 -4.77 8.45 -5.27
N TYR A 79 -4.01 8.64 -6.36
CA TYR A 79 -3.25 9.86 -6.64
C TYR A 79 -4.11 11.14 -6.62
N PHE A 80 -5.32 11.05 -7.19
CA PHE A 80 -6.26 12.18 -7.25
C PHE A 80 -7.22 12.24 -6.05
N GLY A 81 -6.99 11.44 -5.02
CA GLY A 81 -7.87 11.33 -3.86
C GLY A 81 -9.32 11.03 -4.26
N ASN A 82 -10.26 11.83 -3.75
CA ASN A 82 -11.69 11.61 -3.89
C ASN A 82 -12.30 12.06 -5.23
N SER A 83 -11.50 12.59 -6.14
CA SER A 83 -12.00 13.06 -7.44
C SER A 83 -11.07 12.61 -8.57
N PRO A 84 -10.89 11.29 -8.76
CA PRO A 84 -10.12 10.79 -9.88
C PRO A 84 -10.80 11.17 -11.19
N PRO A 85 -10.04 11.56 -12.22
CA PRO A 85 -10.60 11.75 -13.54
C PRO A 85 -11.20 10.43 -14.06
N PRO A 86 -12.20 10.48 -14.96
CA PRO A 86 -12.80 9.28 -15.51
C PRO A 86 -11.77 8.32 -16.12
N ASN A 87 -11.94 7.03 -15.83
CA ASN A 87 -11.10 5.93 -16.31
C ASN A 87 -9.63 5.98 -15.87
N PHE A 88 -9.32 6.71 -14.79
CA PHE A 88 -8.00 6.66 -14.17
C PHE A 88 -7.78 5.31 -13.49
N ASP A 89 -6.59 4.72 -13.69
CA ASP A 89 -6.19 3.45 -13.08
C ASP A 89 -5.16 3.67 -11.97
N VAL A 90 -4.03 4.31 -12.30
CA VAL A 90 -2.87 4.44 -11.42
C VAL A 90 -1.97 5.58 -11.86
N ALA A 91 -1.34 6.28 -10.92
CA ALA A 91 -0.20 7.14 -11.21
C ALA A 91 1.09 6.38 -10.90
N LEU A 92 1.94 6.21 -11.89
CA LEU A 92 3.29 5.69 -11.71
C LEU A 92 4.21 6.88 -11.48
N LEU A 93 4.81 6.94 -10.30
CA LEU A 93 5.65 8.03 -9.84
C LEU A 93 7.11 7.57 -9.82
N GLY A 94 8.04 8.42 -10.22
CA GLY A 94 9.46 8.17 -10.07
C GLY A 94 10.22 9.47 -9.88
N GLU A 95 11.42 9.38 -9.31
CA GLU A 95 12.27 10.54 -9.04
C GLU A 95 13.35 10.70 -10.12
N VAL A 96 13.34 11.82 -10.85
CA VAL A 96 14.42 12.16 -11.78
C VAL A 96 15.67 12.55 -10.99
N ARG A 97 15.47 13.30 -9.91
CA ARG A 97 16.45 13.70 -8.88
C ARG A 97 15.69 13.90 -7.56
N PRO A 98 16.38 13.98 -6.40
CA PRO A 98 15.70 14.20 -5.12
C PRO A 98 14.76 15.42 -5.16
N GLY A 99 13.49 15.21 -4.83
CA GLY A 99 12.45 16.24 -4.85
C GLY A 99 12.00 16.69 -6.24
N VAL A 100 12.29 15.92 -7.29
CA VAL A 100 11.82 16.17 -8.67
C VAL A 100 11.22 14.90 -9.25
N SER A 101 9.91 14.87 -9.34
CA SER A 101 9.08 13.74 -9.74
C SER A 101 8.69 13.77 -11.21
N LEU A 102 8.75 12.60 -11.83
CA LEU A 102 8.21 12.24 -13.13
C LEU A 102 7.01 11.33 -12.91
N GLU A 103 5.91 11.58 -13.62
CA GLU A 103 4.66 10.88 -13.37
C GLU A 103 4.00 10.40 -14.65
N PHE A 104 3.61 9.13 -14.69
CA PHE A 104 2.76 8.57 -15.73
C PHE A 104 1.38 8.27 -15.14
N HIS A 105 0.38 9.06 -15.53
CA HIS A 105 -1.00 8.80 -15.13
C HIS A 105 -1.61 7.84 -16.14
N VAL A 106 -1.83 6.60 -15.72
CA VAL A 106 -2.39 5.55 -16.55
C VAL A 106 -3.91 5.57 -16.44
N TYR A 107 -4.53 5.44 -17.60
CA TYR A 107 -5.97 5.37 -17.80
C TYR A 107 -6.30 4.17 -18.67
N HIS A 108 -7.57 3.78 -18.70
CA HIS A 108 -8.10 2.83 -19.66
C HIS A 108 -9.21 3.44 -20.52
N ASP A 109 -9.34 2.97 -21.75
CA ASP A 109 -10.51 3.22 -22.60
C ASP A 109 -10.85 1.93 -23.38
N ARG A 110 -11.87 1.99 -24.25
CA ARG A 110 -12.28 0.84 -25.07
C ARG A 110 -11.19 0.31 -26.00
N LYS A 111 -10.17 1.12 -26.30
CA LYS A 111 -9.03 0.77 -27.16
C LYS A 111 -7.83 0.27 -26.32
N GLY A 112 -8.00 0.13 -25.00
CA GLY A 112 -6.98 -0.35 -24.08
C GLY A 112 -6.40 0.75 -23.20
N ARG A 113 -5.26 0.47 -22.60
CA ARG A 113 -4.61 1.40 -21.65
C ARG A 113 -3.78 2.45 -22.37
N TYR A 114 -3.79 3.64 -21.79
CA TYR A 114 -2.97 4.75 -22.23
C TYR A 114 -2.44 5.52 -21.03
N ALA A 115 -1.32 6.19 -21.20
CA ALA A 115 -0.70 7.01 -20.18
C ALA A 115 -0.69 8.47 -20.63
N LYS A 116 -0.86 9.38 -19.68
CA LYS A 116 -0.54 10.80 -19.80
C LYS A 116 0.69 11.11 -18.97
N LEU A 117 1.48 12.04 -19.48
CA LEU A 117 2.76 12.40 -18.89
C LEU A 117 2.61 13.69 -18.07
N ASP A 118 3.04 13.66 -16.81
CA ASP A 118 3.04 14.79 -15.91
C ASP A 118 4.30 14.79 -15.02
N GLY A 119 4.37 15.72 -14.08
CA GLY A 119 5.39 15.78 -13.04
C GLY A 119 5.63 17.20 -12.56
N ASP A 120 6.73 17.38 -11.82
CA ASP A 120 7.11 18.68 -11.30
C ASP A 120 7.23 19.75 -12.40
N PRO A 121 7.07 21.05 -12.08
CA PRO A 121 7.13 22.13 -13.07
C PRO A 121 8.40 22.10 -13.94
N LYS A 122 9.54 21.70 -13.36
CA LYS A 122 10.82 21.55 -14.08
C LYS A 122 10.80 20.38 -15.07
N VAL A 123 10.15 19.27 -14.71
CA VAL A 123 9.98 18.10 -15.57
C VAL A 123 9.04 18.45 -16.72
N ARG A 124 7.89 19.06 -16.43
CA ARG A 124 6.95 19.53 -17.46
C ARG A 124 7.58 20.51 -18.45
N ALA A 125 8.36 21.47 -17.94
CA ALA A 125 9.08 22.41 -18.80
C ALA A 125 10.11 21.72 -19.72
N ALA A 126 10.82 20.72 -19.20
CA ALA A 126 11.79 19.94 -19.98
C ALA A 126 11.13 19.01 -21.02
N LEU A 127 9.92 18.51 -20.73
CA LEU A 127 9.15 17.64 -21.60
C LEU A 127 8.36 18.41 -22.67
N GLY A 128 8.02 19.68 -22.41
CA GLY A 128 7.35 20.55 -23.36
C GLY A 128 6.04 19.94 -23.89
N GLY A 129 5.85 19.92 -25.20
CA GLY A 129 4.63 19.41 -25.84
C GLY A 129 4.33 17.92 -25.61
N LEU A 130 5.28 17.14 -25.06
CA LEU A 130 5.09 15.73 -24.77
C LEU A 130 4.03 15.48 -23.69
N VAL A 131 3.82 16.43 -22.76
CA VAL A 131 2.81 16.32 -21.67
C VAL A 131 1.37 16.46 -22.15
N ALA A 132 1.16 17.02 -23.35
CA ALA A 132 -0.18 17.17 -23.93
C ALA A 132 -0.68 15.90 -24.65
N GLN A 133 0.19 14.91 -24.84
CA GLN A 133 -0.09 13.72 -25.64
C GLN A 133 -0.58 12.55 -24.78
N ALA A 134 -1.37 11.66 -25.39
CA ALA A 134 -1.73 10.37 -24.83
C ALA A 134 -0.89 9.27 -25.49
N TYR A 135 -0.26 8.43 -24.67
CA TYR A 135 0.63 7.36 -25.10
C TYR A 135 -0.07 6.03 -24.89
N ARG A 136 -0.35 5.27 -25.96
CA ARG A 136 -1.05 3.98 -25.83
C ARG A 136 -0.08 2.86 -25.56
N HIS A 137 -0.51 1.87 -24.77
CA HIS A 137 0.33 0.69 -24.49
C HIS A 137 0.60 -0.08 -25.77
N CYS A 138 1.88 -0.33 -26.05
CA CYS A 138 2.36 -1.03 -27.23
C CYS A 138 2.49 -2.51 -26.92
N VAL A 139 1.37 -3.22 -26.91
CA VAL A 139 1.34 -4.68 -26.91
C VAL A 139 1.60 -5.19 -28.34
N ALA A 140 2.59 -6.07 -28.49
CA ALA A 140 2.88 -6.73 -29.76
C ALA A 140 1.99 -7.97 -29.90
N GLY A 141 0.94 -7.85 -30.73
CA GLY A 141 0.10 -8.99 -31.12
C GLY A 141 -0.90 -9.44 -30.06
N GLU A 142 -2.12 -9.67 -30.53
CA GLU A 142 -3.29 -10.22 -29.83
C GLU A 142 -4.07 -9.27 -28.92
N ALA A 143 -5.36 -9.23 -29.28
CA ALA A 143 -6.53 -8.78 -28.54
C ALA A 143 -6.28 -8.39 -27.08
N ALA A 144 -6.72 -7.16 -26.77
CA ALA A 144 -7.36 -6.81 -25.52
C ALA A 144 -7.18 -7.87 -24.43
N LEU A 145 -6.14 -7.72 -23.61
CA LEU A 145 -6.22 -8.19 -22.24
C LEU A 145 -7.47 -7.53 -21.69
N GLY A 146 -8.58 -8.28 -21.74
CA GLY A 146 -9.84 -7.93 -21.13
C GLY A 146 -9.51 -7.46 -19.73
N ALA A 147 -10.22 -6.41 -19.31
CA ALA A 147 -10.07 -5.83 -18.00
C ALA A 147 -9.80 -6.94 -16.96
N PRO A 148 -8.76 -6.85 -16.12
CA PRO A 148 -8.86 -7.58 -14.85
C PRO A 148 -10.22 -7.20 -14.28
N PRO A 149 -11.04 -8.16 -13.79
CA PRO A 149 -12.42 -7.89 -13.44
C PRO A 149 -12.46 -6.63 -12.59
N GLN A 150 -13.00 -5.55 -13.16
CA GLN A 150 -13.40 -4.41 -12.36
C GLN A 150 -14.36 -5.01 -11.34
N PRO A 151 -14.13 -4.87 -10.03
CA PRO A 151 -15.26 -4.83 -9.14
C PRO A 151 -16.15 -3.75 -9.73
N ALA A 152 -17.32 -4.15 -10.23
CA ALA A 152 -18.30 -3.22 -10.80
C ALA A 152 -18.35 -1.97 -9.94
N ALA A 153 -18.37 -0.79 -10.57
CA ALA A 153 -18.59 0.47 -9.88
C ALA A 153 -19.78 0.31 -8.93
N ARG A 154 -19.48 0.06 -7.66
CA ARG A 154 -20.49 0.05 -6.61
C ARG A 154 -20.79 1.53 -6.38
N PRO A 155 -22.07 1.90 -6.24
CA PRO A 155 -22.45 3.27 -5.93
C PRO A 155 -21.59 3.77 -4.77
N ALA A 156 -21.00 4.94 -4.96
CA ALA A 156 -20.13 5.59 -3.99
C ALA A 156 -20.84 5.61 -2.64
N VAL A 157 -20.41 4.74 -1.72
CA VAL A 157 -20.58 5.00 -0.31
C VAL A 157 -19.54 6.08 -0.03
N ALA A 158 -20.01 7.28 0.34
CA ALA A 158 -19.18 8.43 0.64
C ALA A 158 -17.90 7.99 1.38
N ALA A 159 -16.73 8.35 0.82
CA ALA A 159 -15.48 8.25 1.55
C ALA A 159 -15.65 9.02 2.87
N PRO A 160 -15.25 8.46 4.02
CA PRO A 160 -15.34 9.22 5.25
C PRO A 160 -14.39 10.41 5.18
N ALA A 161 -14.91 11.57 5.60
CA ALA A 161 -14.08 12.71 5.98
C ALA A 161 -12.96 12.23 6.91
N SER A 162 -11.74 12.71 6.67
CA SER A 162 -10.50 12.42 7.39
C SER A 162 -10.68 11.64 8.69
N ALA A 163 -10.60 10.31 8.62
CA ALA A 163 -10.83 9.41 9.75
C ALA A 163 -9.64 9.34 10.74
N SER A 164 -8.80 10.37 10.80
CA SER A 164 -7.81 10.56 11.86
C SER A 164 -8.42 11.45 12.94
N GLY A 165 -8.22 11.10 14.20
CA GLY A 165 -8.68 11.94 15.32
C GLY A 165 -10.18 11.84 15.60
N VAL A 166 -10.89 10.87 14.99
CA VAL A 166 -12.26 10.50 15.39
C VAL A 166 -12.22 9.30 16.34
N MET A 167 -13.30 9.09 17.10
CA MET A 167 -13.40 7.92 17.96
C MET A 167 -13.71 6.67 17.11
N PRO A 168 -13.09 5.50 17.38
CA PRO A 168 -13.41 4.23 16.72
C PRO A 168 -14.91 3.92 16.65
N GLY A 169 -15.68 4.18 17.70
CA GLY A 169 -17.14 4.00 17.72
C GLY A 169 -17.88 4.88 16.71
N ASP A 170 -17.37 6.07 16.39
CA ASP A 170 -17.98 6.95 15.39
C ASP A 170 -17.90 6.35 13.97
N LEU A 171 -16.86 5.54 13.71
CA LEU A 171 -16.73 4.83 12.43
C LEU A 171 -17.89 3.85 12.22
N LEU A 172 -18.53 3.32 13.27
CA LEU A 172 -19.69 2.42 13.15
C LEU A 172 -20.94 3.12 12.58
N GLN A 173 -20.98 4.45 12.55
CA GLN A 173 -22.03 5.20 11.85
C GLN A 173 -21.85 5.15 10.32
N GLN A 174 -20.64 4.82 9.86
CA GLN A 174 -20.34 4.67 8.44
C GLN A 174 -20.72 3.26 8.00
N ALA A 175 -21.69 3.16 7.08
CA ALA A 175 -22.20 1.87 6.59
C ALA A 175 -21.09 0.96 6.02
N GLY A 176 -20.07 1.56 5.37
CA GLY A 176 -18.92 0.86 4.84
C GLY A 176 -18.09 0.17 5.93
N PHE A 177 -17.66 0.94 6.93
CA PHE A 177 -16.90 0.41 8.06
C PHE A 177 -17.71 -0.58 8.88
N LYS A 178 -18.94 -0.23 9.28
CA LYS A 178 -19.81 -1.11 10.10
C LYS A 178 -19.94 -2.50 9.49
N ARG A 179 -20.21 -2.57 8.18
CA ARG A 179 -20.32 -3.85 7.47
C ARG A 179 -18.99 -4.60 7.45
N ALA A 180 -17.89 -3.93 7.12
CA ALA A 180 -16.57 -4.55 7.06
C ALA A 180 -16.09 -5.06 8.42
N TYR A 181 -16.31 -4.25 9.47
CA TYR A 181 -15.94 -4.54 10.84
C TYR A 181 -16.69 -5.77 11.36
N LEU A 182 -18.03 -5.76 11.29
CA LEU A 182 -18.85 -6.90 11.74
C LEU A 182 -18.55 -8.18 10.95
N HIS A 183 -18.27 -8.06 9.65
CA HIS A 183 -17.83 -9.20 8.84
C HIS A 183 -16.49 -9.77 9.33
N ALA A 184 -15.52 -8.91 9.63
CA ALA A 184 -14.21 -9.34 10.15
C ALA A 184 -14.29 -10.02 11.52
N LEU A 185 -15.23 -9.60 12.38
CA LEU A 185 -15.46 -10.22 13.70
C LEU A 185 -16.00 -11.66 13.60
N GLY A 186 -16.78 -11.98 12.57
CA GLY A 186 -17.43 -13.28 12.44
C GLY A 186 -18.26 -13.63 13.69
N SER A 187 -18.02 -14.80 14.29
CA SER A 187 -18.74 -15.24 15.49
C SER A 187 -18.46 -14.41 16.75
N TYR A 188 -17.39 -13.62 16.75
CA TYR A 188 -17.05 -12.71 17.85
C TYR A 188 -17.91 -11.45 17.87
N ALA A 189 -18.70 -11.19 16.83
CA ALA A 189 -19.71 -10.12 16.83
C ALA A 189 -20.81 -10.32 17.89
N ARG A 190 -20.87 -11.48 18.55
CA ARG A 190 -21.75 -11.75 19.69
C ARG A 190 -21.28 -11.11 21.00
N GLU A 191 -19.99 -10.76 21.09
CA GLU A 191 -19.47 -10.00 22.21
C GLU A 191 -19.89 -8.53 22.02
N HIS A 192 -20.85 -8.05 22.81
CA HIS A 192 -21.49 -6.76 22.58
C HIS A 192 -20.48 -5.61 22.57
N TRP A 193 -19.57 -5.58 23.56
CA TRP A 193 -18.57 -4.53 23.68
C TRP A 193 -17.66 -4.45 22.45
N LEU A 194 -17.35 -5.61 21.86
CA LEU A 194 -16.49 -5.72 20.69
C LEU A 194 -17.22 -5.29 19.42
N ALA A 195 -18.51 -5.64 19.29
CA ALA A 195 -19.35 -5.25 18.16
C ALA A 195 -19.69 -3.75 18.17
N ALA A 196 -19.85 -3.16 19.36
CA ALA A 196 -20.28 -1.79 19.56
C ALA A 196 -19.13 -0.79 19.77
N LEU A 197 -17.92 -1.26 20.10
CA LEU A 197 -16.78 -0.40 20.47
C LEU A 197 -17.15 0.60 21.59
N ASP A 198 -17.93 0.15 22.57
CA ASP A 198 -18.68 1.00 23.52
C ASP A 198 -17.92 1.33 24.81
N GLY A 199 -16.74 0.76 25.04
CA GLY A 199 -15.88 1.11 26.17
C GLY A 199 -14.81 2.16 25.85
N PRO A 200 -13.74 2.27 26.66
CA PRO A 200 -12.67 3.24 26.44
C PRO A 200 -11.97 3.02 25.11
N GLN A 201 -11.72 4.12 24.38
CA GLN A 201 -11.14 4.09 23.03
C GLN A 201 -10.02 5.12 22.88
N SER A 202 -9.09 4.84 21.97
CA SER A 202 -8.08 5.81 21.55
C SER A 202 -8.49 6.48 20.23
N LEU A 203 -8.05 7.72 20.05
CA LEU A 203 -8.26 8.41 18.78
C LEU A 203 -7.66 7.62 17.63
N THR A 204 -8.42 7.54 16.54
CA THR A 204 -7.99 6.90 15.31
C THR A 204 -6.75 7.56 14.73
N LYS A 205 -5.88 6.75 14.13
CA LYS A 205 -4.64 7.17 13.49
C LYS A 205 -4.57 6.59 12.09
N ILE A 206 -3.83 7.24 11.20
CA ILE A 206 -3.53 6.68 9.89
C ILE A 206 -2.19 5.98 9.91
N LEU A 207 -2.15 4.76 9.41
CA LEU A 207 -0.97 3.94 9.22
C LEU A 207 -0.85 3.56 7.75
N ARG A 208 0.39 3.41 7.26
CA ARG A 208 0.64 2.95 5.90
C ARG A 208 1.46 1.68 5.94
N LEU A 209 0.97 0.63 5.30
CA LEU A 209 1.61 -0.69 5.23
C LEU A 209 1.54 -1.18 3.79
N GLY A 210 2.69 -1.45 3.18
CA GLY A 210 2.73 -1.95 1.79
C GLY A 210 1.97 -1.05 0.80
N GLY A 211 2.02 0.28 0.99
CA GLY A 211 1.30 1.24 0.16
C GLY A 211 -0.21 1.34 0.40
N VAL A 212 -0.77 0.54 1.31
CA VAL A 212 -2.18 0.63 1.71
C VAL A 212 -2.30 1.53 2.93
N GLU A 213 -3.25 2.48 2.86
CA GLU A 213 -3.62 3.31 3.98
C GLU A 213 -4.65 2.61 4.86
N TYR A 214 -4.33 2.51 6.14
CA TYR A 214 -5.18 1.92 7.16
C TYR A 214 -5.57 2.97 8.19
N ILE A 215 -6.85 3.00 8.52
CA ILE A 215 -7.35 3.65 9.72
C ILE A 215 -7.15 2.67 10.87
N HIS A 216 -6.27 3.03 11.79
CA HIS A 216 -6.05 2.32 13.03
C HIS A 216 -6.96 2.87 14.12
N GLY A 217 -7.66 1.98 14.82
CA GLY A 217 -8.44 2.31 16.00
C GLY A 217 -8.32 1.20 17.04
N GLY A 218 -8.58 1.56 18.29
CA GLY A 218 -8.60 0.59 19.38
C GLY A 218 -9.62 0.97 20.45
N ALA A 219 -10.28 -0.05 20.99
CA ALA A 219 -11.25 0.06 22.07
C ALA A 219 -11.09 -1.12 23.04
N CYS A 220 -11.65 -0.99 24.23
CA CYS A 220 -11.75 -2.09 25.19
C CYS A 220 -13.13 -2.21 25.79
N GLU A 221 -13.37 -3.34 26.47
CA GLU A 221 -14.55 -3.52 27.30
C GLU A 221 -14.50 -2.57 28.49
N ALA A 222 -15.63 -1.93 28.79
CA ALA A 222 -15.73 -1.05 29.95
C ALA A 222 -15.38 -1.80 31.24
N HIS A 223 -14.51 -1.21 32.05
CA HIS A 223 -13.99 -1.78 33.31
C HIS A 223 -13.12 -3.05 33.18
N ASP A 224 -12.88 -3.56 31.97
CA ASP A 224 -12.11 -4.80 31.76
C ASP A 224 -11.10 -4.73 30.61
N CYS A 225 -10.44 -3.58 30.46
CA CYS A 225 -9.48 -3.37 29.36
C CYS A 225 -8.25 -4.27 29.40
N GLY A 226 -7.95 -4.88 30.56
CA GLY A 226 -6.83 -5.81 30.71
C GLY A 226 -7.02 -7.10 29.91
N ASP A 227 -8.21 -7.69 30.00
CA ASP A 227 -8.53 -9.00 29.44
C ASP A 227 -9.39 -8.93 28.17
N ASN A 228 -10.00 -7.77 27.92
CA ASN A 228 -10.93 -7.54 26.82
C ASN A 228 -10.63 -6.22 26.08
N ASN A 229 -9.88 -6.32 24.98
CA ASN A 229 -9.49 -5.17 24.16
C ASN A 229 -9.33 -5.55 22.68
N VAL A 230 -9.31 -4.54 21.80
CA VAL A 230 -9.12 -4.72 20.37
C VAL A 230 -8.32 -3.57 19.78
N SER A 231 -7.42 -3.89 18.86
CA SER A 231 -6.84 -2.94 17.91
C SER A 231 -7.15 -3.44 16.50
N PHE A 232 -7.59 -2.54 15.62
CA PHE A 232 -7.96 -2.88 14.25
C PHE A 232 -7.30 -1.95 13.24
N LEU A 233 -7.17 -2.46 12.01
CA LEU A 233 -6.71 -1.75 10.83
C LEU A 233 -7.80 -1.85 9.76
N TYR A 234 -8.34 -0.70 9.36
CA TYR A 234 -9.38 -0.60 8.34
C TYR A 234 -8.83 0.04 7.06
N ALA A 235 -8.78 -0.72 5.98
CA ALA A 235 -8.52 -0.20 4.64
C ALA A 235 -9.85 0.25 4.03
N ALA A 236 -10.12 1.56 4.07
CA ALA A 236 -11.38 2.13 3.61
C ALA A 236 -11.67 1.85 2.13
N GLU A 237 -10.63 1.88 1.29
CA GLU A 237 -10.76 1.67 -0.15
C GLU A 237 -11.20 0.24 -0.51
N SER A 238 -10.63 -0.76 0.17
CA SER A 238 -10.97 -2.16 -0.07
C SER A 238 -12.12 -2.65 0.81
N GLY A 239 -12.61 -1.82 1.75
CA GLY A 239 -13.62 -2.21 2.73
C GLY A 239 -13.17 -3.39 3.59
N THR A 240 -11.87 -3.48 3.90
CA THR A 240 -11.29 -4.62 4.61
C THR A 240 -10.88 -4.22 6.02
N VAL A 241 -11.29 -5.01 7.00
CA VAL A 241 -10.87 -4.84 8.39
C VAL A 241 -10.07 -6.06 8.80
N TYR A 242 -8.92 -5.80 9.42
CA TYR A 242 -8.15 -6.78 10.16
C TYR A 242 -8.05 -6.33 11.61
N ALA A 243 -8.16 -7.25 12.55
CA ALA A 243 -8.05 -6.89 13.96
C ALA A 243 -7.29 -7.93 14.76
N LYS A 244 -6.67 -7.47 15.84
CA LYS A 244 -6.23 -8.30 16.94
C LYS A 244 -7.08 -7.93 18.15
N ALA A 245 -7.77 -8.91 18.70
CA ALA A 245 -8.52 -8.75 19.94
C ALA A 245 -7.95 -9.67 21.02
N LEU A 246 -8.08 -9.24 22.26
CA LEU A 246 -8.04 -10.07 23.44
C LEU A 246 -9.49 -10.25 23.88
N VAL A 247 -9.97 -11.50 23.91
CA VAL A 247 -11.34 -11.81 24.36
C VAL A 247 -11.22 -12.82 25.50
N ARG A 248 -11.57 -12.40 26.71
CA ARG A 248 -11.41 -13.16 27.95
C ARG A 248 -9.97 -13.67 28.10
N ALA A 249 -9.02 -12.74 28.01
CA ALA A 249 -7.57 -12.97 28.06
C ALA A 249 -7.00 -13.86 26.93
N ARG A 250 -7.78 -14.19 25.89
CA ARG A 250 -7.32 -15.01 24.76
C ARG A 250 -7.09 -14.16 23.51
N PRO A 251 -5.86 -14.15 22.95
CA PRO A 251 -5.58 -13.38 21.76
C PRO A 251 -6.20 -14.07 20.54
N VAL A 252 -6.85 -13.28 19.68
CA VAL A 252 -7.44 -13.74 18.44
C VAL A 252 -7.14 -12.74 17.32
N LEU A 253 -6.79 -13.28 16.14
CA LEU A 253 -6.72 -12.51 14.90
C LEU A 253 -8.05 -12.66 14.16
N LEU A 254 -8.60 -11.52 13.74
CA LEU A 254 -9.91 -11.39 13.13
C LEU A 254 -9.76 -10.81 11.72
N GLY A 255 -10.64 -11.21 10.80
CA GLY A 255 -10.57 -10.83 9.39
C GLY A 255 -9.51 -11.55 8.55
N GLY A 256 -8.78 -12.53 9.12
CA GLY A 256 -7.78 -13.33 8.39
C GLY A 256 -6.61 -12.51 7.84
N PRO A 257 -5.87 -11.76 8.68
CA PRO A 257 -4.80 -10.89 8.21
C PRO A 257 -3.64 -11.64 7.52
N PRO A 258 -3.10 -11.12 6.41
CA PRO A 258 -1.83 -11.57 5.87
C PRO A 258 -0.69 -11.40 6.90
N PRO A 259 0.42 -12.17 6.82
CA PRO A 259 1.48 -12.15 7.83
C PRO A 259 2.05 -10.75 8.15
N VAL A 260 2.22 -9.90 7.14
CA VAL A 260 2.73 -8.53 7.31
C VAL A 260 1.75 -7.67 8.11
N VAL A 261 0.45 -7.81 7.84
CA VAL A 261 -0.60 -7.08 8.56
C VAL A 261 -0.77 -7.64 9.97
N ALA A 262 -0.65 -8.96 10.16
CA ALA A 262 -0.69 -9.59 11.47
C ALA A 262 0.46 -9.12 12.38
N ALA A 263 1.68 -9.00 11.83
CA ALA A 263 2.82 -8.47 12.55
C ALA A 263 2.64 -7.00 12.94
N GLU A 264 2.06 -6.18 12.06
CA GLU A 264 1.75 -4.79 12.42
C GLU A 264 0.64 -4.70 13.47
N LEU A 265 -0.41 -5.53 13.36
CA LEU A 265 -1.47 -5.64 14.36
C LEU A 265 -0.90 -5.98 15.74
N GLU A 266 0.07 -6.88 15.82
CA GLU A 266 0.80 -7.17 17.06
C GLU A 266 1.47 -5.91 17.61
N ARG A 267 2.21 -5.18 16.76
CA ARG A 267 2.96 -3.99 17.14
C ARG A 267 2.05 -2.88 17.68
N VAL A 268 0.95 -2.58 16.98
CA VAL A 268 0.03 -1.51 17.37
C VAL A 268 -0.78 -1.90 18.61
N TRP A 269 -1.20 -3.17 18.71
CA TRP A 269 -1.88 -3.69 19.89
C TRP A 269 -1.00 -3.60 21.15
N GLN A 270 0.28 -3.97 21.05
CA GLN A 270 1.22 -3.78 22.17
C GLN A 270 1.39 -2.31 22.54
N SER A 271 1.41 -1.41 21.55
CA SER A 271 1.52 0.03 21.78
C SER A 271 0.28 0.60 22.47
N ASP A 272 -0.90 0.10 22.14
CA ASP A 272 -2.16 0.58 22.72
C ASP A 272 -2.35 0.10 24.16
N TRP A 273 -1.99 -1.17 24.44
CA TRP A 273 -2.43 -1.85 25.67
C TRP A 273 -1.31 -2.29 26.62
N ARG A 274 -0.09 -2.57 26.13
CA ARG A 274 1.00 -3.14 26.96
C ARG A 274 2.09 -2.14 27.37
N ARG A 275 2.04 -0.89 26.90
CA ARG A 275 2.98 0.18 27.28
C ARG A 275 2.46 1.12 28.37
N ARG A 276 1.61 0.62 29.28
CA ARG A 276 1.21 1.34 30.49
C ARG A 276 1.63 0.57 31.72
#